data_AF-A0A9Q2IE17-F1
#
_entry.id   AF-A0A9Q2IE17-F1
#
_cell.length_a   1.000
_cell.length_b   1.000
_cell.length_c   1.000
_cell.angle_alpha   90.00
_cell.angle_beta   90.00
_cell.angle_gamma   90.00
#
_symmetry.space_group_name_H-M   'P 1'
#
loop_
_entity.id
_entity.type
_entity.pdbx_description
1 polymer ?
#
loop_
_entity_poly.entity_id
_entity_poly.type
_entity_poly.pdbx_seq_one_letter_code
_entity_poly.pdbx_strand_id
1 'polypeptide(L)'
;MIAKRIQGVEVLRVFAIFMVVLIHSTPEYTNSSGSNLAALILQSISRAGFISFFLISGYFALNEKIVSLKKYYYNRFVTIVIPFLLYAYIHYFMVHYDFGRAVNSLSGFFSINTLTDFLHAIIIGPAFNGSMFVSLHFWFIYWIVGAYAVAPFVGYIIQRIEPASRLKSIAFLLGVSWLHLYINRYFPNANIISIPFITDGWFVYFLIGGLLYGLDLNKYRKYALLFCVIGYILTIFLTWYNFAILSIYQAPYGIDINMVLCACGFFIIFQTLRENPLATWFARASKYTYGIYLTHVFMMYFVSGFTKTATSSEIANSVFTAVVAFTLAL
;
A
#
# COMPACT_ATOMS: atom_id res chain seq x y z
N MET A 1 18.47 19.97 -3.96
CA MET A 1 19.46 18.91 -3.66
C MET A 1 18.71 17.61 -3.43
N ILE A 2 18.78 16.70 -4.41
CA ILE A 2 18.15 15.39 -4.33
C ILE A 2 18.96 14.60 -3.29
N ALA A 3 18.36 14.29 -2.13
CA ALA A 3 18.90 13.26 -1.24
C ALA A 3 19.24 12.05 -2.12
N LYS A 4 20.51 11.60 -2.12
CA LYS A 4 21.02 10.53 -2.97
C LYS A 4 20.00 9.38 -2.95
N ARG A 5 19.17 9.27 -4.01
CA ARG A 5 18.07 8.31 -4.05
C ARG A 5 18.70 6.94 -3.93
N ILE A 6 18.40 6.22 -2.87
CA ILE A 6 18.91 4.86 -2.69
C ILE A 6 18.21 4.04 -3.76
N GLN A 7 18.93 3.71 -4.84
CA GLN A 7 18.43 2.99 -6.00
C GLN A 7 17.57 1.79 -5.59
N GLY A 8 18.08 1.02 -4.62
CA GLY A 8 17.36 -0.10 -4.02
C GLY A 8 15.95 0.22 -3.51
N VAL A 9 15.78 1.30 -2.75
CA VAL A 9 14.47 1.73 -2.22
C VAL A 9 13.53 2.19 -3.34
N GLU A 10 14.07 2.75 -4.43
CA GLU A 10 13.29 3.09 -5.62
C GLU A 10 12.82 1.85 -6.38
N VAL A 11 13.66 0.80 -6.47
CA VAL A 11 13.24 -0.51 -7.00
C VAL A 11 12.16 -1.13 -6.10
N LEU A 12 12.30 -1.04 -4.78
CA LEU A 12 11.25 -1.49 -3.86
C LEU A 12 9.92 -0.77 -4.10
N ARG A 13 9.95 0.53 -4.42
CA ARG A 13 8.73 1.28 -4.76
C ARG A 13 8.06 0.71 -6.01
N VAL A 14 8.84 0.36 -7.04
CA VAL A 14 8.32 -0.29 -8.26
C VAL A 14 7.74 -1.67 -7.96
N PHE A 15 8.44 -2.47 -7.16
CA PHE A 15 7.94 -3.75 -6.70
C PHE A 15 6.62 -3.60 -5.91
N ALA A 16 6.56 -2.64 -4.99
CA ALA A 16 5.38 -2.39 -4.17
C ALA A 16 4.16 -1.98 -5.01
N ILE A 17 4.35 -1.11 -6.02
CA ILE A 17 3.23 -0.72 -6.90
C ILE A 17 2.73 -1.88 -7.75
N PHE A 18 3.63 -2.72 -8.27
CA PHE A 18 3.24 -3.91 -9.02
C PHE A 18 2.41 -4.85 -8.14
N MET A 19 2.81 -5.00 -6.87
CA MET A 19 2.08 -5.81 -5.91
C MET A 19 0.68 -5.24 -5.60
N VAL A 20 0.49 -3.91 -5.59
CA VAL A 20 -0.85 -3.31 -5.52
C VAL A 20 -1.72 -3.70 -6.71
N VAL A 21 -1.18 -3.61 -7.94
CA VAL A 21 -1.92 -4.04 -9.14
C VAL A 21 -2.29 -5.52 -9.04
N LEU A 22 -1.37 -6.36 -8.57
CA LEU A 22 -1.60 -7.79 -8.40
C LEU A 22 -2.67 -8.12 -7.35
N ILE A 23 -2.77 -7.37 -6.25
CA ILE A 23 -3.86 -7.53 -5.26
C ILE A 23 -5.21 -7.37 -5.95
N HIS A 24 -5.35 -6.32 -6.76
CA HIS A 24 -6.62 -5.98 -7.40
C HIS A 24 -6.97 -6.89 -8.57
N SER A 25 -5.98 -7.49 -9.24
CA SER A 25 -6.23 -8.47 -10.30
C SER A 25 -6.59 -9.87 -9.77
N THR A 26 -6.44 -10.10 -8.46
CA THR A 26 -6.65 -11.39 -7.82
C THR A 26 -7.98 -11.41 -7.08
N PRO A 27 -8.77 -12.51 -7.15
CA PRO A 27 -9.95 -12.67 -6.30
C PRO A 27 -9.61 -12.55 -4.80
N GLU A 28 -10.52 -11.98 -4.01
CA GLU A 28 -10.33 -11.96 -2.55
C GLU A 28 -10.48 -13.36 -1.97
N TYR A 29 -9.65 -13.70 -0.98
CA TYR A 29 -9.81 -14.92 -0.18
C TYR A 29 -10.65 -14.56 1.05
N THR A 30 -11.80 -15.20 1.20
CA THR A 30 -12.79 -15.00 2.27
C THR A 30 -13.25 -16.37 2.80
N ASN A 31 -14.17 -16.38 3.77
CA ASN A 31 -14.75 -17.62 4.31
C ASN A 31 -15.50 -18.45 3.24
N SER A 32 -16.08 -17.80 2.23
CA SER A 32 -16.76 -18.48 1.12
C SER A 32 -15.82 -18.96 0.02
N SER A 33 -14.52 -18.65 0.11
CA SER A 33 -13.53 -19.05 -0.90
C SER A 33 -13.16 -20.53 -0.84
N GLY A 34 -13.53 -21.25 0.23
CA GLY A 34 -13.28 -22.69 0.38
C GLY A 34 -11.81 -23.05 0.12
N SER A 35 -11.58 -23.93 -0.86
CA SER A 35 -10.25 -24.40 -1.27
C SER A 35 -9.61 -23.57 -2.40
N ASN A 36 -10.07 -22.33 -2.66
CA ASN A 36 -9.45 -21.47 -3.68
C ASN A 36 -8.02 -21.06 -3.27
N LEU A 37 -7.08 -21.93 -3.63
CA LEU A 37 -5.66 -21.80 -3.34
C LEU A 37 -5.03 -20.65 -4.14
N ALA A 38 -5.55 -20.35 -5.33
CA ALA A 38 -5.07 -19.25 -6.16
C ALA A 38 -5.30 -17.91 -5.44
N ALA A 39 -6.52 -17.65 -4.97
CA ALA A 39 -6.86 -16.48 -4.19
C ALA A 39 -6.02 -16.40 -2.91
N LEU A 40 -5.90 -17.50 -2.15
CA LEU A 40 -5.12 -17.53 -0.92
C LEU A 40 -3.64 -17.17 -1.16
N ILE A 41 -2.99 -17.81 -2.12
CA ILE A 41 -1.57 -17.59 -2.41
C ILE A 41 -1.34 -16.18 -2.96
N LEU A 42 -2.09 -15.78 -3.98
CA LEU A 42 -1.87 -14.51 -4.66
C LEU A 42 -2.22 -13.30 -3.76
N GLN A 43 -3.29 -13.37 -2.96
CA GLN A 43 -3.58 -12.33 -1.96
C GLN A 43 -2.48 -12.25 -0.89
N SER A 44 -1.96 -13.40 -0.44
CA SER A 44 -0.87 -13.44 0.54
C SER A 44 0.43 -12.84 -0.01
N ILE A 45 0.77 -13.13 -1.27
CA ILE A 45 1.97 -12.62 -1.92
C ILE A 45 1.87 -11.10 -2.14
N SER A 46 0.77 -10.67 -2.73
CA SER A 46 0.61 -9.30 -3.20
C SER A 46 0.45 -8.28 -2.04
N ARG A 47 -0.23 -8.66 -0.94
CA ARG A 47 -0.42 -7.76 0.21
C ARG A 47 0.86 -7.42 0.96
N ALA A 48 1.81 -8.35 1.03
CA ALA A 48 3.10 -8.10 1.66
C ALA A 48 3.91 -7.00 0.93
N GLY A 49 3.82 -6.96 -0.41
CA GLY A 49 4.48 -5.94 -1.22
C GLY A 49 3.86 -4.55 -1.03
N PHE A 50 2.53 -4.47 -0.98
CA PHE A 50 1.80 -3.22 -0.74
C PHE A 50 2.26 -2.49 0.53
N ILE A 51 2.49 -3.22 1.62
CA ILE A 51 2.90 -2.65 2.92
C ILE A 51 4.21 -1.85 2.83
N SER A 52 5.07 -2.21 1.88
CA SER A 52 6.34 -1.52 1.65
C SER A 52 6.15 -0.04 1.32
N PHE A 53 4.99 0.39 0.80
CA PHE A 53 4.69 1.80 0.57
C PHE A 53 4.68 2.64 1.84
N PHE A 54 4.16 2.11 2.95
CA PHE A 54 4.14 2.82 4.22
C PHE A 54 5.56 2.99 4.76
N LEU A 55 6.36 1.93 4.72
CA LEU A 55 7.78 1.97 5.11
C LEU A 55 8.58 2.97 4.28
N ILE A 56 8.46 2.91 2.95
CA ILE A 56 9.15 3.85 2.04
C ILE A 56 8.72 5.29 2.32
N SER A 57 7.40 5.51 2.48
CA SER A 57 6.86 6.84 2.74
C SER A 57 7.40 7.42 4.05
N GLY A 58 7.43 6.62 5.10
CA GLY A 58 7.97 7.00 6.40
C GLY A 58 9.47 7.27 6.36
N TYR A 59 10.22 6.40 5.69
CA TYR A 59 11.66 6.52 5.51
C TYR A 59 12.06 7.89 4.95
N PHE A 60 11.36 8.36 3.92
CA PHE A 60 11.63 9.65 3.31
C PHE A 60 10.97 10.82 4.06
N ALA A 61 9.68 10.74 4.39
CA ALA A 61 8.94 11.88 4.92
C ALA A 61 9.35 12.26 6.34
N LEU A 62 9.66 11.28 7.20
CA LEU A 62 10.05 11.53 8.59
C LEU A 62 11.51 12.00 8.73
N ASN A 63 12.32 11.81 7.70
CA ASN A 63 13.74 12.21 7.66
C ASN A 63 14.00 13.37 6.68
N GLU A 64 12.95 13.98 6.15
CA GLU A 64 13.07 15.16 5.30
C GLU A 64 13.55 16.36 6.13
N LYS A 65 14.53 17.11 5.59
CA LYS A 65 14.96 18.37 6.17
C LYS A 65 14.00 19.48 5.76
N ILE A 66 13.05 19.80 6.63
CA ILE A 66 12.00 20.78 6.35
C ILE A 66 12.51 22.18 6.65
N VAL A 67 12.68 22.99 5.60
CA VAL A 67 13.08 24.40 5.72
C VAL A 67 11.87 25.32 5.99
N SER A 68 10.70 24.99 5.44
CA SER A 68 9.47 25.77 5.60
C SER A 68 8.26 24.85 5.53
N LEU A 69 7.39 24.93 6.55
CA LEU A 69 6.12 24.18 6.59
C LEU A 69 5.20 24.55 5.42
N LYS A 70 5.11 25.84 5.09
CA LYS A 70 4.29 26.31 3.95
C LYS A 70 4.74 25.64 2.65
N LYS A 71 6.04 25.63 2.37
CA LYS A 71 6.61 24.99 1.17
C LYS A 71 6.41 23.48 1.20
N TYR A 72 6.58 22.85 2.36
CA TYR A 72 6.39 21.41 2.53
C TYR A 72 4.97 20.96 2.17
N TYR A 73 3.96 21.61 2.73
CA TYR A 73 2.55 21.26 2.47
C TYR A 73 2.11 21.64 1.06
N TYR A 74 2.51 22.81 0.56
CA TYR A 74 2.19 23.23 -0.81
C TYR A 74 2.72 22.23 -1.85
N ASN A 75 3.98 21.80 -1.72
CA ASN A 75 4.56 20.84 -2.64
C ASN A 75 3.77 19.53 -2.66
N ARG A 76 3.40 19.00 -1.49
CA ARG A 76 2.63 17.75 -1.38
C ARG A 76 1.20 17.89 -1.88
N PHE A 77 0.58 19.03 -1.63
CA PHE A 77 -0.74 19.33 -2.20
C PHE A 77 -0.70 19.29 -3.73
N VAL A 78 0.28 19.97 -4.34
CA VAL A 78 0.43 20.02 -5.80
C VAL A 78 0.81 18.65 -6.38
N THR A 79 1.67 17.88 -5.73
CA THR A 79 2.16 16.61 -6.28
C THR A 79 1.27 15.40 -5.98
N ILE A 80 0.40 15.49 -4.98
CA ILE A 80 -0.45 14.38 -4.54
C ILE A 80 -1.92 14.74 -4.75
N VAL A 81 -2.41 15.80 -4.10
CA VAL A 81 -3.85 16.11 -4.10
C VAL A 81 -4.34 16.50 -5.49
N ILE A 82 -3.62 17.33 -6.23
CA ILE A 82 -4.06 17.77 -7.57
C ILE A 82 -4.16 16.60 -8.56
N PRO A 83 -3.11 15.78 -8.78
CA PRO A 83 -3.24 14.62 -9.67
C PRO A 83 -4.33 13.66 -9.20
N PHE A 84 -4.42 13.40 -7.89
CA PHE A 84 -5.48 12.56 -7.35
C PHE A 84 -6.87 13.06 -7.75
N LEU A 85 -7.18 14.34 -7.55
CA LEU A 85 -8.50 14.90 -7.91
C LEU A 85 -8.82 14.73 -9.40
N LEU A 86 -7.83 14.92 -10.28
CA LEU A 86 -8.00 14.74 -11.72
C LEU A 86 -8.32 13.28 -12.08
N TYR A 87 -7.52 12.32 -11.60
CA TYR A 87 -7.73 10.91 -11.90
C TYR A 87 -8.97 10.33 -11.20
N ALA A 88 -9.25 10.78 -9.98
CA ALA A 88 -10.46 10.42 -9.26
C ALA A 88 -11.71 10.92 -9.98
N TYR A 89 -11.66 12.11 -10.61
CA TYR A 89 -12.78 12.61 -11.41
C TYR A 89 -13.04 11.73 -12.63
N ILE A 90 -11.99 11.36 -13.37
CA ILE A 90 -12.10 10.45 -14.51
C ILE A 90 -12.68 9.10 -14.07
N HIS A 91 -12.20 8.56 -12.94
CA HIS A 91 -12.70 7.30 -12.41
C HIS A 91 -14.16 7.39 -11.95
N TYR A 92 -14.52 8.44 -11.20
CA TYR A 92 -15.90 8.70 -10.78
C TYR A 92 -16.82 8.76 -12.00
N PHE A 93 -16.44 9.53 -13.00
CA PHE A 93 -17.22 9.67 -14.21
C PHE A 93 -17.37 8.34 -14.96
N MET A 94 -16.31 7.52 -15.03
CA MET A 94 -16.38 6.18 -15.63
C MET A 94 -17.38 5.26 -14.93
N VAL A 95 -17.42 5.28 -13.60
CA VAL A 95 -18.30 4.42 -12.80
C VAL A 95 -19.77 4.82 -12.96
N HIS A 96 -20.07 6.12 -13.11
CA HIS A 96 -21.44 6.64 -13.06
C HIS A 96 -22.05 7.01 -14.42
N TYR A 97 -21.24 7.11 -15.48
CA TYR A 97 -21.69 7.64 -16.78
C TYR A 97 -21.24 6.79 -17.99
N ASP A 98 -20.95 5.50 -17.80
CA ASP A 98 -20.62 4.55 -18.89
C ASP A 98 -19.56 5.08 -19.88
N PHE A 99 -18.54 5.76 -19.34
CA PHE A 99 -17.47 6.38 -20.12
C PHE A 99 -16.84 5.39 -21.11
N GLY A 100 -16.92 5.69 -22.41
CA GLY A 100 -16.37 4.85 -23.47
C GLY A 100 -17.26 3.68 -23.93
N ARG A 101 -18.51 3.57 -23.46
CA ARG A 101 -19.46 2.53 -23.88
C ARG A 101 -20.71 3.04 -24.60
N ALA A 102 -21.11 4.29 -24.37
CA ALA A 102 -22.29 4.89 -24.99
C ALA A 102 -21.95 6.08 -25.90
N VAL A 103 -22.77 6.29 -26.94
CA VAL A 103 -22.62 7.35 -27.97
C VAL A 103 -22.66 8.77 -27.37
N ASN A 104 -23.27 8.95 -26.19
CA ASN A 104 -23.31 10.20 -25.43
C ASN A 104 -22.56 10.13 -24.09
N SER A 105 -21.58 9.23 -23.97
CA SER A 105 -20.89 8.95 -22.69
C SER A 105 -20.13 10.15 -22.12
N LEU A 106 -19.80 11.18 -22.91
CA LEU A 106 -19.19 12.43 -22.43
C LEU A 106 -20.21 13.51 -22.04
N SER A 107 -21.50 13.27 -22.25
CA SER A 107 -22.53 14.23 -21.85
C SER A 107 -22.51 14.44 -20.34
N GLY A 108 -22.48 15.71 -19.92
CA GLY A 108 -22.42 16.05 -18.49
C GLY A 108 -21.03 16.00 -17.85
N PHE A 109 -19.96 15.65 -18.58
CA PHE A 109 -18.58 15.59 -18.03
C PHE A 109 -18.10 16.91 -17.42
N PHE A 110 -18.62 18.06 -17.87
CA PHE A 110 -18.31 19.37 -17.26
C PHE A 110 -19.55 20.02 -16.65
N SER A 111 -20.59 19.24 -16.34
CA SER A 111 -21.79 19.78 -15.71
C SER A 111 -21.52 20.14 -14.24
N ILE A 112 -22.16 21.21 -13.78
CA ILE A 112 -22.03 21.67 -12.39
C ILE A 112 -22.54 20.62 -11.41
N ASN A 113 -23.59 19.87 -11.78
CA ASN A 113 -24.16 18.82 -10.94
C ASN A 113 -23.16 17.68 -10.76
N THR A 114 -22.59 17.16 -11.85
CA THR A 114 -21.57 16.10 -11.80
C THR A 114 -20.34 16.53 -11.02
N LEU A 115 -19.88 17.77 -11.18
CA LEU A 115 -18.75 18.28 -10.41
C LEU A 115 -19.08 18.37 -8.91
N THR A 116 -20.29 18.81 -8.57
CA THR A 116 -20.74 18.92 -7.18
C THR A 116 -20.86 17.53 -6.53
N ASP A 117 -21.47 16.58 -7.23
CA ASP A 117 -21.61 15.20 -6.75
C ASP A 117 -20.25 14.52 -6.58
N PHE A 118 -19.31 14.77 -7.50
CA PHE A 118 -17.93 14.32 -7.36
C PHE A 118 -17.25 14.92 -6.12
N LEU A 119 -17.39 16.23 -5.87
CA LEU A 119 -16.80 16.85 -4.69
C LEU A 119 -17.39 16.28 -3.39
N HIS A 120 -18.70 16.02 -3.35
CA HIS A 120 -19.32 15.29 -2.24
C HIS A 120 -18.76 13.88 -2.10
N ALA A 121 -18.60 13.14 -3.20
CA ALA A 121 -18.01 11.81 -3.22
C ALA A 121 -16.57 11.80 -2.65
N ILE A 122 -15.76 12.81 -2.98
CA ILE A 122 -14.41 12.99 -2.43
C ILE A 122 -14.44 13.28 -0.93
N ILE A 123 -15.36 14.12 -0.45
CA ILE A 123 -15.45 14.48 0.97
C ILE A 123 -15.91 13.29 1.82
N ILE A 124 -16.91 12.53 1.35
CA ILE A 124 -17.40 11.33 2.03
C ILE A 124 -16.32 10.22 2.01
N GLY A 125 -15.54 10.17 0.93
CA GLY A 125 -14.35 9.34 0.82
C GLY A 125 -14.60 7.94 0.26
N PRO A 126 -13.53 7.15 0.12
CA PRO A 126 -13.52 5.94 -0.71
C PRO A 126 -14.20 4.74 -0.05
N ALA A 127 -14.45 4.78 1.26
CA ALA A 127 -15.07 3.69 2.01
C ALA A 127 -16.60 3.65 1.88
N PHE A 128 -17.21 4.73 1.36
CA PHE A 128 -18.65 4.79 1.17
C PHE A 128 -19.04 4.20 -0.20
N ASN A 129 -19.45 2.92 -0.18
CA ASN A 129 -19.92 2.18 -1.36
C ASN A 129 -21.38 2.51 -1.72
N GLY A 130 -21.77 3.79 -1.63
CA GLY A 130 -23.12 4.25 -1.99
C GLY A 130 -23.22 4.77 -3.42
N SER A 131 -24.29 5.51 -3.70
CA SER A 131 -24.53 6.14 -5.02
C SER A 131 -23.45 7.15 -5.43
N MET A 132 -22.62 7.61 -4.50
CA MET A 132 -21.53 8.57 -4.73
C MET A 132 -20.15 7.91 -4.55
N PHE A 133 -20.01 6.66 -5.00
CA PHE A 133 -18.75 5.92 -4.91
C PHE A 133 -17.72 6.44 -5.91
N VAL A 134 -16.51 6.78 -5.44
CA VAL A 134 -15.38 7.06 -6.33
C VAL A 134 -14.63 5.76 -6.61
N SER A 135 -13.87 5.27 -5.63
CA SER A 135 -13.25 3.96 -5.69
C SER A 135 -12.59 3.56 -4.36
N LEU A 136 -12.72 2.30 -3.95
CA LEU A 136 -12.07 1.76 -2.75
C LEU A 136 -10.54 1.86 -2.84
N HIS A 137 -9.96 1.64 -4.02
CA HIS A 137 -8.50 1.57 -4.18
C HIS A 137 -7.79 2.88 -3.83
N PHE A 138 -8.48 4.03 -3.89
CA PHE A 138 -7.91 5.36 -3.57
C PHE A 138 -7.69 5.62 -2.08
N TRP A 139 -8.11 4.72 -1.18
CA TRP A 139 -7.99 4.89 0.27
C TRP A 139 -6.58 5.28 0.75
N PHE A 140 -5.53 4.75 0.11
CA PHE A 140 -4.17 5.06 0.50
C PHE A 140 -3.81 6.54 0.25
N ILE A 141 -4.46 7.25 -0.68
CA ILE A 141 -4.26 8.70 -0.86
C ILE A 141 -4.80 9.49 0.32
N TYR A 142 -6.01 9.16 0.78
CA TYR A 142 -6.60 9.79 1.97
C TYR A 142 -5.70 9.56 3.18
N TRP A 143 -5.22 8.31 3.33
CA TRP A 143 -4.32 7.94 4.39
C TRP A 143 -2.97 8.70 4.32
N ILE A 144 -2.31 8.73 3.15
CA ILE A 144 -0.97 9.35 3.02
C ILE A 144 -1.02 10.86 3.17
N VAL A 145 -2.13 11.51 2.75
CA VAL A 145 -2.36 12.94 3.00
C VAL A 145 -2.42 13.20 4.50
N GLY A 146 -3.15 12.37 5.26
CA GLY A 146 -3.18 12.45 6.73
C GLY A 146 -1.80 12.22 7.37
N ALA A 147 -1.09 11.18 6.93
CA ALA A 147 0.26 10.88 7.43
C ALA A 147 1.25 12.02 7.16
N TYR A 148 1.18 12.63 5.97
CA TYR A 148 2.02 13.78 5.62
C TYR A 148 1.62 15.08 6.31
N ALA A 149 0.35 15.23 6.73
CA ALA A 149 -0.07 16.36 7.55
C ALA A 149 0.72 16.41 8.87
N VAL A 150 0.91 15.26 9.52
CA VAL A 150 1.61 15.14 10.82
C VAL A 150 3.11 14.88 10.72
N ALA A 151 3.59 14.46 9.55
CA ALA A 151 4.98 14.06 9.34
C ALA A 151 6.06 15.09 9.77
N PRO A 152 5.90 16.41 9.64
CA PRO A 152 6.89 17.37 10.14
C PRO A 152 7.13 17.27 11.66
N PHE A 153 6.04 17.09 12.42
CA PHE A 153 6.10 17.00 13.88
C PHE A 153 6.63 15.64 14.34
N VAL A 154 6.12 14.57 13.72
CA VAL A 154 6.57 13.21 14.03
C VAL A 154 8.03 13.01 13.63
N GLY A 155 8.43 13.56 12.47
CA GLY A 155 9.82 13.53 12.00
C GLY A 155 10.78 14.21 12.96
N TYR A 156 10.38 15.33 13.58
CA TYR A 156 11.16 16.01 14.61
C TYR A 156 11.46 15.11 15.82
N ILE A 157 10.50 14.28 16.24
CA ILE A 157 10.67 13.31 17.34
C ILE A 157 11.57 12.16 16.88
N ILE A 158 11.28 11.56 15.73
CA ILE A 158 11.99 10.39 15.19
C ILE A 158 13.48 10.69 14.96
N GLN A 159 13.80 11.86 14.43
CA GLN A 159 15.19 12.27 14.17
C GLN A 159 16.03 12.43 15.44
N ARG A 160 15.41 12.60 16.61
CA ARG A 160 16.10 12.69 17.92
C ARG A 160 16.41 11.33 18.54
N ILE A 161 15.81 10.25 18.03
CA ILE A 161 16.08 8.91 18.55
C ILE A 161 17.47 8.48 18.08
N GLU A 162 18.34 8.22 19.07
CA GLU A 162 19.71 7.77 18.84
C GLU A 162 19.77 6.50 17.99
N PRO A 163 20.71 6.37 17.04
CA PRO A 163 20.82 5.21 16.16
C PRO A 163 20.86 3.86 16.91
N ALA A 164 21.55 3.80 18.05
CA ALA A 164 21.66 2.59 18.88
C ALA A 164 20.31 2.14 19.48
N SER A 165 19.35 3.06 19.61
CA SER A 165 18.03 2.82 20.20
C SER A 165 16.95 2.55 19.16
N ARG A 166 17.17 2.86 17.88
CA ARG A 166 16.13 2.76 16.82
C ARG A 166 15.54 1.36 16.67
N LEU A 167 16.36 0.30 16.71
CA LEU A 167 15.86 -1.08 16.65
C LEU A 167 15.05 -1.45 17.90
N LYS A 168 15.44 -0.95 19.08
CA LYS A 168 14.68 -1.15 20.31
C LYS A 168 13.34 -0.41 20.25
N SER A 169 13.32 0.80 19.68
CA SER A 169 12.09 1.56 19.43
C SER A 169 11.16 0.83 18.46
N ILE A 170 11.68 0.25 17.37
CA ILE A 170 10.90 -0.59 16.46
C ILE A 170 10.30 -1.79 17.22
N ALA A 171 11.11 -2.51 17.99
CA ALA A 171 10.64 -3.65 18.78
C ALA A 171 9.55 -3.26 19.80
N PHE A 172 9.70 -2.12 20.46
CA PHE A 172 8.71 -1.57 21.38
C PHE A 172 7.39 -1.24 20.67
N LEU A 173 7.45 -0.51 19.55
CA LEU A 173 6.27 -0.15 18.74
C LEU A 173 5.51 -1.40 18.28
N LEU A 174 6.24 -2.42 17.80
CA LEU A 174 5.67 -3.70 17.40
C LEU A 174 5.06 -4.45 18.58
N GLY A 175 5.75 -4.52 19.72
CA GLY A 175 5.24 -5.20 20.92
C GLY A 175 3.93 -4.61 21.41
N VAL A 176 3.84 -3.27 21.50
CA VAL A 176 2.61 -2.57 21.89
C VAL A 176 1.50 -2.79 20.87
N SER A 177 1.81 -2.71 19.57
CA SER A 177 0.83 -2.89 18.49
C SER A 177 0.29 -4.31 18.42
N TRP A 178 1.16 -5.32 18.58
CA TRP A 178 0.78 -6.74 18.58
C TRP A 178 0.02 -7.14 19.82
N LEU A 179 0.38 -6.58 20.98
CA LEU A 179 -0.40 -6.80 22.21
C LEU A 179 -1.84 -6.35 22.01
N HIS A 180 -2.05 -5.14 21.50
CA HIS A 180 -3.39 -4.64 21.18
C HIS A 180 -4.08 -5.48 20.09
N LEU A 181 -3.39 -5.77 18.99
CA LEU A 181 -3.93 -6.50 17.85
C LEU A 181 -4.41 -7.91 18.23
N TYR A 182 -3.55 -8.70 18.88
CA TYR A 182 -3.83 -10.11 19.14
C TYR A 182 -4.76 -10.31 20.32
N ILE A 183 -4.74 -9.43 21.34
CA ILE A 183 -5.77 -9.43 22.38
C ILE A 183 -7.14 -9.17 21.75
N ASN A 184 -7.29 -8.10 20.96
CA ASN A 184 -8.59 -7.79 20.35
C ASN A 184 -9.07 -8.85 19.36
N ARG A 185 -8.15 -9.50 18.63
CA ARG A 185 -8.52 -10.54 17.65
C ARG A 185 -8.98 -11.83 18.31
N TYR A 186 -8.28 -12.31 19.31
CA TYR A 186 -8.53 -13.65 19.89
C TYR A 186 -9.31 -13.61 21.21
N PHE A 187 -9.35 -12.45 21.86
CA PHE A 187 -10.06 -12.21 23.12
C PHE A 187 -10.80 -10.86 23.08
N PRO A 188 -11.75 -10.65 22.15
CA PRO A 188 -12.40 -9.34 21.94
C PRO A 188 -13.15 -8.80 23.17
N ASN A 189 -13.55 -9.68 24.10
CA ASN A 189 -14.24 -9.30 25.34
C ASN A 189 -13.27 -8.99 26.50
N ALA A 190 -11.96 -9.13 26.28
CA ALA A 190 -10.96 -9.00 27.33
C ALA A 190 -10.52 -7.53 27.47
N ASN A 191 -11.09 -6.83 28.46
CA ASN A 191 -10.72 -5.46 28.82
C ASN A 191 -9.42 -5.42 29.65
N ILE A 192 -8.34 -5.98 29.12
CA ILE A 192 -7.12 -6.20 29.92
C ILE A 192 -6.26 -4.93 29.98
N ILE A 193 -6.14 -4.15 28.89
CA ILE A 193 -5.36 -2.90 28.84
C ILE A 193 -5.92 -1.94 27.77
N SER A 194 -6.31 -0.73 28.18
CA SER A 194 -6.59 0.38 27.24
C SER A 194 -5.27 1.05 26.84
N ILE A 195 -4.66 0.57 25.76
CA ILE A 195 -3.49 1.23 25.18
C ILE A 195 -3.98 2.48 24.45
N PRO A 196 -3.38 3.68 24.67
CA PRO A 196 -3.68 4.85 23.87
C PRO A 196 -3.57 4.48 22.39
N PHE A 197 -4.58 4.82 21.60
CA PHE A 197 -4.57 4.56 20.16
C PHE A 197 -3.42 5.37 19.54
N ILE A 198 -2.25 4.73 19.40
CA ILE A 198 -1.09 5.42 18.86
C ILE A 198 -1.42 5.79 17.41
N THR A 199 -2.01 4.86 16.64
CA THR A 199 -2.66 5.06 15.34
C THR A 199 -2.96 3.69 14.71
N ASP A 200 -3.58 3.63 13.53
CA ASP A 200 -3.70 2.40 12.74
C ASP A 200 -2.33 1.70 12.51
N GLY A 201 -2.38 0.39 12.24
CA GLY A 201 -1.17 -0.41 11.98
C GLY A 201 -0.33 0.10 10.81
N TRP A 202 -0.94 0.81 9.87
CA TRP A 202 -0.28 1.40 8.71
C TRP A 202 0.71 2.50 9.11
N PHE A 203 0.34 3.34 10.07
CA PHE A 203 1.23 4.38 10.53
C PHE A 203 2.37 3.83 11.40
N VAL A 204 2.20 2.68 12.05
CA VAL A 204 3.32 1.98 12.69
C VAL A 204 4.39 1.62 11.64
N TYR A 205 4.00 1.12 10.47
CA TYR A 205 4.95 0.92 9.36
C TYR A 205 5.62 2.22 8.89
N PHE A 206 4.86 3.31 8.85
CA PHE A 206 5.41 4.64 8.55
C PHE A 206 6.48 5.07 9.57
N LEU A 207 6.23 4.89 10.87
CA LEU A 207 7.20 5.15 11.93
C LEU A 207 8.44 4.25 11.81
N ILE A 208 8.24 2.95 11.56
CA ILE A 208 9.33 1.99 11.33
C ILE A 208 10.21 2.46 10.16
N GLY A 209 9.60 2.89 9.06
CA GLY A 209 10.31 3.47 7.92
C GLY A 209 11.24 4.61 8.34
N GLY A 210 10.73 5.55 9.15
CA GLY A 210 11.52 6.65 9.70
C GLY A 210 12.71 6.18 10.55
N LEU A 211 12.48 5.20 11.42
CA LEU A 211 13.50 4.62 12.32
C LEU A 211 14.56 3.78 11.58
N LEU A 212 14.28 3.28 10.39
CA LEU A 212 15.24 2.54 9.57
C LEU A 212 16.28 3.46 8.90
N TYR A 213 16.05 4.77 8.89
CA TYR A 213 16.99 5.73 8.31
C TYR A 213 18.35 5.67 9.01
N GLY A 214 19.45 5.77 8.26
CA GLY A 214 20.81 5.79 8.79
C GLY A 214 21.31 4.50 9.46
N LEU A 215 20.49 3.44 9.53
CA LEU A 215 20.94 2.14 10.04
C LEU A 215 21.72 1.38 8.95
N ASP A 216 22.83 0.76 9.32
CA ASP A 216 23.50 -0.22 8.45
C ASP A 216 22.77 -1.56 8.50
N LEU A 217 21.98 -1.83 7.46
CA LEU A 217 21.21 -3.07 7.33
C LEU A 217 21.97 -4.19 6.61
N ASN A 218 23.19 -3.96 6.11
CA ASN A 218 23.96 -5.00 5.40
C ASN A 218 24.20 -6.23 6.28
N LYS A 219 24.45 -6.03 7.58
CA LYS A 219 24.61 -7.11 8.57
C LYS A 219 23.37 -8.01 8.71
N TYR A 220 22.18 -7.51 8.35
CA TYR A 220 20.92 -8.26 8.42
C TYR A 220 20.51 -8.89 7.10
N ARG A 221 21.23 -8.63 6.00
CA ARG A 221 20.88 -9.12 4.66
C ARG A 221 20.74 -10.63 4.58
N LYS A 222 21.58 -11.39 5.30
CA LYS A 222 21.51 -12.86 5.33
C LYS A 222 20.20 -13.41 5.93
N TYR A 223 19.55 -12.63 6.79
CA TYR A 223 18.27 -12.99 7.41
C TYR A 223 17.06 -12.49 6.62
N ALA A 224 17.26 -11.53 5.71
CA ALA A 224 16.17 -10.84 5.05
C ALA A 224 15.32 -11.77 4.16
N LEU A 225 15.96 -12.69 3.43
CA LEU A 225 15.24 -13.71 2.65
C LEU A 225 14.47 -14.66 3.56
N LEU A 226 15.07 -15.08 4.68
CA LEU A 226 14.41 -15.93 5.67
C LEU A 226 13.17 -15.25 6.25
N PHE A 227 13.23 -13.95 6.54
CA PHE A 227 12.06 -13.19 6.99
C PHE A 227 10.94 -13.16 5.95
N CYS A 228 11.26 -12.96 4.66
CA CYS A 228 10.25 -13.01 3.60
C CYS A 228 9.61 -14.41 3.47
N VAL A 229 10.42 -15.47 3.50
CA VAL A 229 9.91 -16.85 3.38
C VAL A 229 9.02 -17.21 4.56
N ILE A 230 9.48 -16.97 5.79
CA ILE A 230 8.69 -17.22 7.00
C ILE A 230 7.42 -16.37 6.99
N GLY A 231 7.54 -15.09 6.65
CA GLY A 231 6.39 -14.19 6.57
C GLY A 231 5.34 -14.68 5.58
N TYR A 232 5.72 -15.16 4.40
CA TYR A 232 4.76 -15.71 3.44
C TYR A 232 4.12 -17.01 3.89
N ILE A 233 4.90 -17.95 4.44
CA ILE A 233 4.37 -19.20 4.97
C ILE A 233 3.35 -18.90 6.08
N LEU A 234 3.70 -18.01 7.02
CA LEU A 234 2.79 -17.58 8.08
C LEU A 234 1.56 -16.85 7.53
N THR A 235 1.70 -16.04 6.48
CA THR A 235 0.56 -15.35 5.87
C THR A 235 -0.45 -16.33 5.32
N ILE A 236 0.00 -17.31 4.54
CA ILE A 236 -0.85 -18.35 3.96
C ILE A 236 -1.51 -19.16 5.08
N PHE A 237 -0.71 -19.63 6.04
CA PHE A 237 -1.20 -20.43 7.15
C PHE A 237 -2.20 -19.69 8.03
N LEU A 238 -1.89 -18.48 8.49
CA LEU A 238 -2.76 -17.70 9.38
C LEU A 238 -4.03 -17.23 8.67
N THR A 239 -3.97 -16.90 7.37
CA THR A 239 -5.15 -16.53 6.60
C THR A 239 -6.10 -17.72 6.50
N TRP A 240 -5.58 -18.88 6.10
CA TRP A 240 -6.36 -20.12 6.04
C TRP A 240 -6.91 -20.49 7.42
N TYR A 241 -6.09 -20.44 8.47
CA TYR A 241 -6.49 -20.83 9.82
C TYR A 241 -7.58 -19.90 10.39
N ASN A 242 -7.45 -18.59 10.21
CA ASN A 242 -8.46 -17.63 10.67
C ASN A 242 -9.81 -17.86 9.98
N PHE A 243 -9.83 -18.05 8.66
CA PHE A 243 -11.09 -18.20 7.91
C PHE A 243 -11.68 -19.60 7.94
N ALA A 244 -10.86 -20.64 7.75
CA ALA A 244 -11.34 -22.01 7.62
C ALA A 244 -11.55 -22.71 8.96
N ILE A 245 -10.77 -22.36 9.99
CA ILE A 245 -10.80 -23.06 11.28
C ILE A 245 -11.46 -22.22 12.38
N LEU A 246 -11.01 -20.98 12.57
CA LEU A 246 -11.49 -20.13 13.66
C LEU A 246 -12.74 -19.32 13.33
N SER A 247 -13.15 -19.25 12.06
CA SER A 247 -14.23 -18.37 11.58
C SER A 247 -14.05 -16.90 12.02
N ILE A 248 -12.80 -16.45 12.15
CA ILE A 248 -12.42 -15.07 12.46
C ILE A 248 -12.30 -14.32 11.13
N TYR A 249 -13.23 -13.39 10.87
CA TYR A 249 -13.29 -12.59 9.63
C TYR A 249 -12.28 -11.44 9.58
N GLN A 250 -11.08 -11.68 10.10
CA GLN A 250 -9.97 -10.73 10.07
C GLN A 250 -8.74 -11.39 9.45
N ALA A 251 -8.45 -11.02 8.19
CA ALA A 251 -7.24 -11.48 7.54
C ALA A 251 -5.98 -10.89 8.21
N PRO A 252 -4.90 -11.65 8.35
CA PRO A 252 -3.65 -11.21 8.98
C PRO A 252 -2.79 -10.37 8.03
N TYR A 253 -3.40 -9.35 7.40
CA TYR A 253 -2.79 -8.49 6.37
C TYR A 253 -2.44 -7.09 6.89
N GLY A 254 -2.63 -6.83 8.18
CA GLY A 254 -2.34 -5.54 8.82
C GLY A 254 -0.93 -5.46 9.38
N ILE A 255 -0.78 -4.96 10.60
CA ILE A 255 0.51 -4.90 11.34
C ILE A 255 0.93 -6.27 11.89
N ASP A 256 0.29 -7.35 11.47
CA ASP A 256 0.58 -8.71 11.91
C ASP A 256 2.05 -9.11 11.73
N ILE A 257 2.55 -10.02 12.58
CA ILE A 257 3.94 -10.46 12.57
C ILE A 257 4.40 -10.97 11.19
N ASN A 258 3.55 -11.71 10.48
CA ASN A 258 3.84 -12.23 9.15
C ASN A 258 4.07 -11.10 8.13
N MET A 259 3.28 -10.03 8.19
CA MET A 259 3.41 -8.87 7.32
C MET A 259 4.62 -8.03 7.66
N VAL A 260 4.92 -7.84 8.96
CA VAL A 260 6.13 -7.15 9.42
C VAL A 260 7.40 -7.87 8.95
N LEU A 261 7.44 -9.20 9.06
CA LEU A 261 8.57 -9.99 8.59
C LEU A 261 8.79 -9.80 7.08
N CYS A 262 7.74 -9.89 6.26
CA CYS A 262 7.85 -9.66 4.82
C CYS A 262 8.30 -8.23 4.49
N ALA A 263 7.63 -7.22 5.05
CA ALA A 263 7.89 -5.82 4.71
C ALA A 263 9.31 -5.39 5.12
N CYS A 264 9.78 -5.78 6.32
CA CYS A 264 11.14 -5.54 6.76
C CYS A 264 12.16 -6.35 5.93
N GLY A 265 11.84 -7.60 5.59
CA GLY A 265 12.68 -8.44 4.72
C GLY A 265 12.87 -7.81 3.34
N PHE A 266 11.80 -7.36 2.69
CA PHE A 266 11.89 -6.62 1.43
C PHE A 266 12.71 -5.35 1.60
N PHE A 267 12.42 -4.54 2.62
CA PHE A 267 13.16 -3.32 2.84
C PHE A 267 14.67 -3.56 2.96
N ILE A 268 15.11 -4.58 3.72
CA ILE A 268 16.53 -4.93 3.87
C ILE A 268 17.12 -5.44 2.54
N ILE A 269 16.43 -6.35 1.84
CA ILE A 269 16.91 -6.90 0.55
C ILE A 269 17.14 -5.77 -0.45
N PHE A 270 16.15 -4.90 -0.62
CA PHE A 270 16.21 -3.84 -1.60
C PHE A 270 17.13 -2.71 -1.18
N GLN A 271 17.15 -2.28 0.09
CA GLN A 271 18.08 -1.24 0.56
C GLN A 271 19.55 -1.67 0.42
N THR A 272 19.84 -2.97 0.57
CA THR A 272 21.20 -3.53 0.43
C THR A 272 21.51 -4.03 -0.99
N LEU A 273 20.64 -3.73 -1.96
CA LEU A 273 20.84 -4.07 -3.36
C LEU A 273 22.07 -3.34 -3.91
N ARG A 274 22.97 -4.09 -4.54
CA ARG A 274 24.14 -3.51 -5.21
C ARG A 274 23.72 -2.84 -6.51
N GLU A 275 24.39 -1.74 -6.83
CA GLU A 275 24.15 -1.03 -8.08
C GLU A 275 24.38 -1.94 -9.29
N ASN A 276 23.39 -2.02 -10.16
CA ASN A 276 23.47 -2.73 -11.42
C ASN A 276 22.56 -2.07 -12.47
N PRO A 277 22.78 -2.33 -13.78
CA PRO A 277 22.03 -1.67 -14.85
C PRO A 277 20.52 -1.90 -14.80
N LEU A 278 20.07 -3.12 -14.45
CA LEU A 278 18.64 -3.43 -14.34
C LEU A 278 17.99 -2.66 -13.18
N ALA A 279 18.64 -2.60 -12.03
CA ALA A 279 18.20 -1.81 -10.90
C ALA A 279 18.11 -0.31 -11.24
N THR A 280 18.97 0.20 -12.13
CA THR A 280 18.89 1.58 -12.62
C THR A 280 17.65 1.80 -13.47
N TRP A 281 17.30 0.86 -14.35
CA TRP A 281 16.08 0.94 -15.15
C TRP A 281 14.83 0.94 -14.28
N PHE A 282 14.73 0.00 -13.33
CA PHE A 282 13.61 -0.03 -12.38
C PHE A 282 13.57 1.24 -11.52
N ALA A 283 14.71 1.73 -11.03
CA ALA A 283 14.74 2.98 -10.27
C ALA A 283 14.33 4.21 -11.11
N ARG A 284 14.45 4.18 -12.43
CA ARG A 284 13.89 5.23 -13.32
C ARG A 284 12.38 5.10 -13.47
N ALA A 285 11.86 3.88 -13.52
CA ALA A 285 10.42 3.61 -13.57
C ALA A 285 9.70 4.05 -12.28
N SER A 286 10.41 4.16 -11.16
CA SER A 286 9.84 4.56 -9.87
C SER A 286 9.13 5.93 -9.89
N LYS A 287 9.49 6.82 -10.83
CA LYS A 287 8.83 8.12 -10.98
C LYS A 287 7.37 8.01 -11.46
N TYR A 288 7.01 6.90 -12.07
CA TYR A 288 5.65 6.64 -12.58
C TYR A 288 4.76 5.90 -11.57
N THR A 289 5.31 5.39 -10.45
CA THR A 289 4.53 4.57 -9.50
C THR A 289 3.27 5.26 -8.98
N TYR A 290 3.31 6.58 -8.83
CA TYR A 290 2.14 7.35 -8.40
C TYR A 290 1.06 7.41 -9.48
N GLY A 291 1.45 7.66 -10.74
CA GLY A 291 0.52 7.60 -11.87
C GLY A 291 -0.09 6.22 -12.03
N ILE A 292 0.73 5.16 -11.95
CA ILE A 292 0.27 3.76 -11.98
C ILE A 292 -0.74 3.49 -10.87
N TYR A 293 -0.46 3.96 -9.65
CA TYR A 293 -1.41 3.83 -8.54
C TYR A 293 -2.76 4.50 -8.85
N LEU A 294 -2.77 5.66 -9.51
CA LEU A 294 -4.02 6.36 -9.84
C LEU A 294 -4.80 5.73 -11.00
N THR A 295 -4.13 4.99 -11.89
CA THR A 295 -4.72 4.50 -13.15
C THR A 295 -4.88 2.99 -13.24
N HIS A 296 -4.27 2.19 -12.35
CA HIS A 296 -4.21 0.74 -12.52
C HIS A 296 -5.59 0.06 -12.60
N VAL A 297 -6.59 0.49 -11.81
CA VAL A 297 -7.95 -0.08 -11.88
C VAL A 297 -8.60 0.22 -13.24
N PHE A 298 -8.38 1.42 -13.78
CA PHE A 298 -8.82 1.76 -15.13
C PHE A 298 -8.17 0.84 -16.17
N MET A 299 -6.84 0.68 -16.13
CA MET A 299 -6.14 -0.20 -17.08
C MET A 299 -6.62 -1.65 -16.97
N MET A 300 -6.80 -2.15 -15.76
CA MET A 300 -7.32 -3.50 -15.52
C MET A 300 -8.73 -3.69 -16.05
N TYR A 301 -9.60 -2.69 -15.97
CA TYR A 301 -10.96 -2.78 -16.47
C TYR A 301 -10.99 -3.16 -17.95
N PHE A 302 -10.18 -2.49 -18.79
CA PHE A 302 -10.06 -2.82 -20.22
C PHE A 302 -9.36 -4.16 -20.46
N VAL A 303 -8.30 -4.45 -19.71
CA VAL A 303 -7.48 -5.66 -19.91
C VAL A 303 -8.23 -6.93 -19.50
N SER A 304 -9.00 -6.88 -18.41
CA SER A 304 -9.65 -8.06 -17.81
C SER A 304 -10.62 -8.78 -18.75
N GLY A 305 -11.22 -8.07 -19.71
CA GLY A 305 -12.08 -8.68 -20.74
C GLY A 305 -11.32 -9.64 -21.64
N PHE A 306 -10.10 -9.25 -22.06
CA PHE A 306 -9.26 -10.05 -22.95
C PHE A 306 -8.57 -11.20 -22.22
N THR A 307 -8.07 -10.95 -21.01
CA THR A 307 -7.33 -11.99 -20.26
C THR A 307 -8.22 -13.14 -19.86
N LYS A 308 -9.50 -12.87 -19.54
CA LYS A 308 -10.49 -13.91 -19.19
C LYS A 308 -10.77 -14.87 -20.35
N THR A 309 -10.67 -14.40 -21.59
CA THR A 309 -10.80 -15.27 -22.77
C THR A 309 -9.53 -16.03 -23.12
N ALA A 310 -8.36 -15.56 -22.66
CA ALA A 310 -7.07 -16.12 -23.04
C ALA A 310 -6.64 -17.36 -22.22
N THR A 311 -7.12 -17.50 -20.99
CA THR A 311 -6.76 -18.61 -20.11
C THR A 311 -7.85 -18.91 -19.08
N SER A 312 -8.02 -20.19 -18.76
CA SER A 312 -8.92 -20.68 -17.70
C SER A 312 -8.26 -20.74 -16.32
N SER A 313 -6.93 -20.58 -16.23
CA SER A 313 -6.22 -20.59 -14.94
C SER A 313 -6.37 -19.23 -14.24
N GLU A 314 -6.96 -19.23 -13.04
CA GLU A 314 -7.12 -18.00 -12.23
C GLU A 314 -5.78 -17.34 -11.91
N ILE A 315 -4.74 -18.13 -11.65
CA ILE A 315 -3.39 -17.62 -11.37
C ILE A 315 -2.83 -16.93 -12.61
N ALA A 316 -2.86 -17.62 -13.76
CA ALA A 316 -2.35 -17.07 -15.00
C ALA A 316 -3.14 -15.81 -15.41
N ASN A 317 -4.47 -15.83 -15.26
CA ASN A 317 -5.33 -14.69 -15.55
C ASN A 317 -4.99 -13.47 -14.67
N SER A 318 -4.85 -13.67 -13.36
CA SER A 318 -4.52 -12.60 -12.41
C SER A 318 -3.15 -11.99 -12.72
N VAL A 319 -2.13 -12.83 -12.87
CA VAL A 319 -0.76 -12.38 -13.16
C VAL A 319 -0.68 -11.68 -14.52
N PHE A 320 -1.32 -12.24 -15.56
CA PHE A 320 -1.31 -11.63 -16.89
C PHE A 320 -2.03 -10.28 -16.91
N THR A 321 -3.18 -10.20 -16.23
CA THR A 321 -3.91 -8.93 -16.06
C THR A 321 -3.04 -7.89 -15.35
N ALA A 322 -2.37 -8.28 -14.25
CA ALA A 322 -1.48 -7.38 -13.52
C ALA A 322 -0.31 -6.89 -14.38
N VAL A 323 0.37 -7.78 -15.11
CA VAL A 323 1.52 -7.43 -15.96
C VAL A 323 1.10 -6.49 -17.08
N VAL A 324 0.01 -6.78 -17.79
CA VAL A 324 -0.46 -5.95 -18.91
C VAL A 324 -0.95 -4.60 -18.40
N ALA A 325 -1.76 -4.56 -17.33
CA ALA A 325 -2.23 -3.30 -16.76
C ALA A 325 -1.08 -2.44 -16.21
N PHE A 326 -0.10 -3.07 -15.56
CA PHE A 326 1.10 -2.39 -15.07
C PHE A 326 1.93 -1.80 -16.22
N THR A 327 2.09 -2.55 -17.31
CA THR A 327 2.87 -2.11 -18.48
C THR A 327 2.17 -0.97 -19.22
N LEU A 328 0.84 -1.01 -19.35
CA LEU A 328 0.07 0.08 -19.98
C LEU A 328 0.08 1.38 -19.16
N ALA A 329 0.31 1.28 -17.85
CA ALA A 329 0.34 2.43 -16.95
C ALA A 329 1.74 3.08 -16.82
N LEU A 330 2.78 2.48 -17.42
CA LEU A 330 4.19 2.84 -17.31
C LEU A 330 4.61 3.78 -18.45
#